data_AF-A0A356PZ43-F1
#
_entry.id   AF-A0A356PZ43-F1
#
_cell.length_a   1.000
_cell.length_b   1.000
_cell.length_c   1.000
_cell.angle_alpha   90.00
_cell.angle_beta   90.00
_cell.angle_gamma   90.00
#
_symmetry.space_group_name_H-M   'P 1'
#
loop_
_entity.id
_entity.type
_entity.pdbx_description
1 polymer ?
#
loop_
_entity_poly.entity_id
_entity_poly.type
_entity_poly.pdbx_seq_one_letter_code
_entity_poly.pdbx_strand_id
1 'polypeptide(L)'
;GMHESTVSRVTSGLLLSTPKGCFPLKSLFSVSLATDEGDSKAAAAVRNMIEAIVAAEPAGKPYSDDAIASMVSDKGVKLARRTVAKYRDMLKIPSSSERRRRARLEMAV
;
A
#
# COMPACT_ATOMS: atom_id res chain seq x y z
N GLY A 1 13.07 26.40 -13.70
CA GLY A 1 12.38 25.19 -13.23
C GLY A 1 11.28 25.57 -12.27
N MET A 2 10.16 24.85 -12.27
CA MET A 2 9.01 25.09 -11.38
C MET A 2 9.34 24.60 -9.96
N HIS A 3 9.03 25.40 -8.93
CA HIS A 3 9.21 25.00 -7.53
C HIS A 3 8.05 24.08 -7.09
N GLU A 4 8.33 23.14 -6.18
CA GLU A 4 7.32 22.23 -5.62
C GLU A 4 6.11 22.98 -5.04
N SER A 5 6.38 24.10 -4.35
CA SER A 5 5.33 24.96 -3.80
C SER A 5 4.39 25.55 -4.87
N THR A 6 4.87 25.76 -6.10
CA THR A 6 4.05 26.25 -7.20
C THR A 6 3.14 25.15 -7.74
N VAL A 7 3.64 23.92 -7.89
CA VAL A 7 2.84 22.76 -8.32
C VAL A 7 1.78 22.40 -7.27
N SER A 8 2.15 22.44 -5.99
CA SER A 8 1.23 22.15 -4.87
C SER A 8 0.06 23.14 -4.79
N ARG A 9 0.32 24.44 -5.02
CA ARG A 9 -0.72 25.47 -5.06
C ARG A 9 -1.67 25.27 -6.23
N VAL A 10 -1.14 25.09 -7.44
CA VAL A 10 -1.96 24.96 -8.67
C VAL A 10 -2.85 23.72 -8.62
N THR A 11 -2.33 22.59 -8.13
CA THR A 11 -3.07 21.32 -8.09
C THR A 11 -4.18 21.27 -7.03
N SER A 12 -4.15 22.15 -6.02
CA SER A 12 -5.11 22.12 -4.91
C SER A 12 -6.54 22.53 -5.31
N GLY A 13 -6.71 23.27 -6.41
CA GLY A 13 -8.02 23.71 -6.91
C GLY A 13 -8.51 22.98 -8.17
N LEU A 14 -7.74 22.05 -8.72
CA LEU A 14 -8.03 21.42 -10.00
C LEU A 14 -8.68 20.05 -9.82
N LEU A 15 -9.70 19.79 -10.63
CA LEU A 15 -10.36 18.49 -10.76
C LEU A 15 -9.99 17.88 -12.10
N LEU A 16 -9.64 16.61 -12.11
CA LEU A 16 -9.38 15.82 -13.31
C LEU A 16 -10.62 14.99 -13.63
N SER A 17 -11.21 15.21 -14.80
CA SER A 17 -12.29 14.36 -15.31
C SER A 17 -11.70 13.13 -15.99
N THR A 18 -12.19 11.95 -15.60
CA THR A 18 -11.82 10.67 -16.19
C THR A 18 -13.08 9.88 -16.55
N PRO A 19 -13.01 8.87 -17.43
CA PRO A 19 -14.16 8.01 -17.75
C PRO A 19 -14.74 7.27 -16.53
N LYS A 20 -14.01 7.21 -15.40
CA LYS A 20 -14.44 6.57 -14.15
C LYS A 20 -14.92 7.58 -13.10
N GLY A 21 -14.90 8.88 -13.40
CA GLY A 21 -15.34 9.95 -12.49
C GLY A 21 -14.39 11.15 -12.45
N CYS A 22 -14.74 12.14 -11.63
CA CYS A 22 -13.91 13.33 -11.39
C CYS A 22 -13.13 13.20 -10.07
N PHE A 23 -11.83 13.47 -10.11
CA PHE A 23 -10.93 13.34 -8.95
C PHE A 23 -10.16 14.63 -8.70
N PRO A 24 -9.92 15.05 -7.44
CA PRO A 24 -9.01 16.14 -7.13
C PRO A 24 -7.62 15.83 -7.66
N LEU A 25 -7.05 16.71 -8.50
CA LEU A 25 -5.76 16.50 -9.14
C LEU A 25 -4.64 16.30 -8.10
N LYS A 26 -4.73 17.03 -6.98
CA LYS A 26 -3.84 16.88 -5.81
C LYS A 26 -3.76 15.44 -5.28
N SER A 27 -4.82 14.65 -5.38
CA SER A 27 -4.85 13.27 -4.88
C SER A 27 -3.92 12.31 -5.63
N LEU A 28 -3.55 12.66 -6.87
CA LEU A 28 -2.61 11.89 -7.68
C LEU A 28 -1.14 12.14 -7.30
N PHE A 29 -0.89 13.18 -6.49
CA PHE A 29 0.44 13.51 -5.99
C PHE A 29 0.55 13.05 -4.53
N SER A 30 1.28 11.96 -4.31
CA SER A 30 1.70 11.54 -2.97
C SER A 30 3.17 11.86 -2.76
N VAL A 31 3.55 12.27 -1.56
CA VAL A 31 4.96 12.34 -1.16
C VAL A 31 5.58 10.97 -1.40
N SER A 32 6.54 10.91 -2.32
CA SER A 32 7.32 9.72 -2.63
C SER A 32 7.99 9.22 -1.35
N LEU A 33 7.88 7.93 -1.05
CA LEU A 33 8.84 7.32 -0.13
C LEU A 33 10.16 7.29 -0.88
N ALA A 34 11.12 8.09 -0.44
CA ALA A 34 12.48 8.00 -0.96
C ALA A 34 13.01 6.60 -0.63
N THR A 35 13.06 5.73 -1.63
CA THR A 35 13.91 4.55 -1.65
C THR A 35 15.15 4.91 -2.45
N ASP A 36 16.34 4.59 -1.93
CA ASP A 36 17.67 4.93 -2.49
C ASP A 36 17.89 4.51 -3.96
N GLU A 37 16.99 3.73 -4.55
CA GLU A 37 17.09 3.23 -5.93
C GLU A 37 15.86 3.54 -6.78
N GLY A 38 15.57 4.83 -7.00
CA GLY A 38 14.92 5.30 -8.24
C GLY A 38 13.48 4.86 -8.58
N ASP A 39 12.88 3.89 -7.89
CA ASP A 39 11.52 3.40 -8.18
C ASP A 39 10.54 3.87 -7.08
N SER A 40 10.29 5.18 -7.10
CA SER A 40 9.38 5.83 -6.15
C SER A 40 7.92 5.55 -6.49
N LYS A 41 7.37 4.42 -6.03
CA LYS A 41 5.90 4.19 -6.10
C LYS A 41 5.17 4.88 -4.96
N ALA A 42 3.99 5.41 -5.26
CA ALA A 42 3.13 6.10 -4.30
C ALA A 42 2.81 5.23 -3.08
N ALA A 43 2.91 5.78 -1.86
CA ALA A 43 2.57 5.06 -0.63
C ALA A 43 1.13 4.50 -0.64
N ALA A 44 0.21 5.16 -1.34
CA ALA A 44 -1.15 4.68 -1.55
C ALA A 44 -1.19 3.41 -2.41
N ALA A 45 -0.41 3.37 -3.49
CA ALA A 45 -0.31 2.19 -4.35
C ALA A 45 0.25 0.99 -3.57
N VAL A 46 1.27 1.21 -2.73
CA VAL A 46 1.85 0.15 -1.88
C VAL A 46 0.82 -0.38 -0.88
N ARG A 47 0.03 0.48 -0.23
CA ARG A 47 -1.05 0.04 0.67
C ARG A 47 -2.08 -0.82 -0.06
N ASN A 48 -2.52 -0.39 -1.24
CA ASN A 48 -3.48 -1.16 -2.05
C ASN A 48 -2.90 -2.51 -2.49
N MET A 49 -1.59 -2.58 -2.80
CA MET A 49 -0.93 -3.85 -3.11
C MET A 49 -0.92 -4.80 -1.90
N ILE A 50 -0.60 -4.28 -0.70
CA ILE A 50 -0.61 -5.07 0.54
C ILE A 50 -2.02 -5.61 0.81
N GLU A 51 -3.04 -4.76 0.69
CA GLU A 51 -4.44 -5.15 0.86
C GLU A 51 -4.85 -6.26 -0.12
N ALA A 52 -4.51 -6.11 -1.41
CA ALA A 52 -4.81 -7.12 -2.42
C ALA A 52 -4.09 -8.46 -2.16
N ILE A 53 -2.84 -8.43 -1.69
CA ILE A 53 -2.08 -9.64 -1.34
C ILE A 53 -2.72 -10.35 -0.14
N VAL A 54 -3.10 -9.61 0.90
CA VAL A 54 -3.76 -10.17 2.10
C VAL A 54 -5.14 -10.71 1.75
N ALA A 55 -5.91 -10.03 0.90
CA ALA A 55 -7.22 -10.50 0.46
C ALA A 55 -7.16 -11.81 -0.34
N ALA A 56 -6.05 -12.06 -1.05
CA ALA A 56 -5.82 -13.28 -1.81
C ALA A 56 -5.09 -14.38 -1.03
N GLU A 57 -4.82 -14.19 0.27
CA GLU A 57 -4.07 -15.16 1.06
C GLU A 57 -4.91 -16.39 1.44
N PRO A 58 -4.31 -17.59 1.52
CA PRO A 58 -5.03 -18.79 1.92
C PRO A 58 -5.33 -18.75 3.43
N ALA A 59 -6.58 -19.00 3.80
CA ALA A 59 -7.06 -18.92 5.19
C ALA A 59 -6.18 -19.71 6.18
N GLY A 60 -5.82 -20.97 5.85
CA GLY A 60 -4.99 -21.80 6.73
C GLY A 60 -3.51 -21.42 6.84
N LYS A 61 -3.01 -20.55 5.95
CA LYS A 61 -1.58 -20.19 5.89
C LYS A 61 -1.40 -18.71 5.50
N PRO A 62 -1.76 -17.76 6.39
CA PRO A 62 -1.59 -16.35 6.12
C PRO A 62 -0.12 -15.99 5.94
N TYR A 63 0.13 -15.04 5.04
CA TYR A 63 1.47 -14.58 4.71
C TYR A 63 2.08 -13.77 5.86
N SER A 64 3.37 -13.97 6.11
CA SER A 64 4.13 -13.11 7.03
C SER A 64 4.40 -11.75 6.41
N ASP A 65 4.70 -10.75 7.23
CA ASP A 65 5.08 -9.42 6.74
C ASP A 65 6.32 -9.48 5.83
N ASP A 66 7.25 -10.41 6.09
CA ASP A 66 8.42 -10.65 5.23
C ASP A 66 8.03 -11.25 3.86
N ALA A 67 7.06 -12.19 3.84
CA ALA A 67 6.57 -12.75 2.59
C ALA A 67 5.84 -11.70 1.75
N ILE A 68 5.01 -10.85 2.39
CA ILE A 68 4.34 -9.73 1.73
C ILE A 68 5.37 -8.74 1.18
N ALA A 69 6.43 -8.42 1.93
CA ALA A 69 7.52 -7.56 1.47
C ALA A 69 8.20 -8.12 0.22
N SER A 70 8.48 -9.43 0.18
CA SER A 70 9.05 -10.09 -1.00
C SER A 70 8.11 -10.01 -2.21
N MET A 71 6.82 -10.33 -2.04
CA MET A 71 5.84 -10.26 -3.13
C MET A 71 5.64 -8.85 -3.69
N VAL A 72 5.76 -7.83 -2.83
CA VAL A 72 5.73 -6.42 -3.26
C VAL A 72 7.04 -6.04 -3.98
N SER A 73 8.18 -6.59 -3.53
CA SER A 73 9.48 -6.41 -4.17
C SER A 73 9.53 -7.05 -5.57
N ASP A 74 8.89 -8.19 -5.76
CA ASP A 74 8.75 -8.83 -7.07
C ASP A 74 7.95 -7.96 -8.07
N LYS A 75 7.10 -7.06 -7.57
CA LYS A 75 6.37 -6.06 -8.36
C LYS A 75 7.17 -4.78 -8.60
N GLY A 76 8.47 -4.79 -8.32
CA GLY A 76 9.41 -3.68 -8.51
C GLY A 76 9.51 -2.70 -7.35
N VAL A 77 8.88 -2.97 -6.19
CA VAL A 77 8.95 -2.04 -5.05
C VAL A 77 9.73 -2.65 -3.90
N LYS A 78 10.98 -2.24 -3.71
CA LYS A 78 11.77 -2.64 -2.55
C LYS A 78 11.10 -2.12 -1.28
N LEU A 79 10.55 -3.04 -0.49
CA LEU A 79 9.81 -2.72 0.73
C LEU A 79 10.38 -3.46 1.92
N ALA A 80 10.70 -2.75 2.99
CA ALA A 80 11.13 -3.35 4.24
C ALA A 80 9.94 -3.92 5.03
N ARG A 81 10.16 -5.02 5.76
CA ARG A 81 9.17 -5.63 6.67
C ARG A 81 8.50 -4.63 7.62
N ARG A 82 9.28 -3.71 8.20
CA ARG A 82 8.75 -2.68 9.13
C ARG A 82 7.76 -1.74 8.44
N THR A 83 7.98 -1.44 7.16
CA THR A 83 7.07 -0.61 6.36
C THR A 83 5.78 -1.36 6.05
N VAL A 84 5.86 -2.67 5.77
CA VAL A 84 4.67 -3.53 5.65
C VAL A 84 3.87 -3.51 6.95
N ALA A 85 4.51 -3.75 8.10
CA ALA A 85 3.83 -3.74 9.40
C ALA A 85 3.12 -2.40 9.67
N LYS A 86 3.81 -1.27 9.44
CA LYS A 86 3.21 0.07 9.56
C LYS A 86 1.97 0.24 8.68
N TYR A 87 2.03 -0.18 7.43
CA TYR A 87 0.90 -0.06 6.50
C TYR A 87 -0.24 -1.02 6.80
N ARG A 88 0.09 -2.23 7.26
CA ARG A 88 -0.87 -3.21 7.74
C ARG A 88 -1.68 -2.64 8.91
N ASP A 89 -1.01 -2.01 9.87
CA ASP A 89 -1.65 -1.39 11.04
C ASP A 89 -2.54 -0.19 10.62
N MET A 90 -2.09 0.64 9.67
CA MET A 90 -2.92 1.72 9.10
C MET A 90 -4.18 1.19 8.40
N LEU A 91 -4.10 0.02 7.76
CA LEU A 91 -5.21 -0.66 7.11
C LEU A 91 -6.07 -1.48 8.08
N LYS A 92 -5.77 -1.47 9.39
CA LYS A 92 -6.44 -2.27 10.43
C LYS A 92 -6.43 -3.79 10.16
N ILE A 93 -5.45 -4.27 9.39
CA ILE A 93 -5.27 -5.68 9.12
C ILE A 93 -4.54 -6.28 10.34
N PRO A 94 -5.02 -7.35 10.99
CA PRO A 94 -4.34 -7.95 12.14
C PRO A 94 -3.03 -8.63 11.74
N SER A 95 -2.16 -8.90 12.71
CA SER A 95 -0.85 -9.53 12.44
C SER A 95 -0.99 -10.93 11.85
N SER A 96 0.03 -11.42 11.14
CA SER A 96 0.00 -12.78 10.56
C SER A 96 -0.25 -13.87 11.61
N SER A 97 0.23 -13.67 12.84
CA SER A 97 0.03 -14.59 13.96
C SER A 97 -1.43 -14.63 14.42
N GLU A 98 -2.07 -13.46 14.53
CA GLU A 98 -3.49 -13.36 14.86
C GLU A 98 -4.38 -13.92 13.75
N ARG A 99 -4.06 -13.63 12.49
CA ARG A 99 -4.78 -14.20 11.33
C ARG A 99 -4.69 -15.72 11.34
N ARG A 100 -3.51 -16.28 11.65
CA ARG A 100 -3.33 -17.74 11.77
C ARG A 100 -4.14 -18.33 12.92
N ARG A 101 -4.22 -17.63 14.06
CA ARG A 101 -5.05 -18.07 15.19
C ARG A 101 -6.53 -18.05 14.83
N ARG A 102 -7.02 -16.99 14.17
CA ARG A 102 -8.42 -16.89 13.71
C ARG A 102 -8.76 -18.00 12.73
N ALA A 103 -7.91 -18.24 11.73
CA ALA A 103 -8.13 -19.31 10.77
C ALA A 103 -8.17 -20.70 11.42
N ARG A 104 -7.31 -20.98 12.42
CA ARG A 104 -7.38 -22.23 13.17
C ARG A 104 -8.69 -22.38 13.95
N LEU A 105 -9.22 -21.29 14.50
CA LEU A 105 -10.49 -21.30 15.21
C LEU A 105 -11.66 -21.52 14.24
N GLU A 106 -11.65 -20.88 13.07
CA GLU A 106 -12.66 -21.07 12.03
C GLU A 106 -12.64 -22.47 11.42
N MET A 107 -11.47 -23.10 11.26
CA MET A 107 -11.35 -24.48 10.76
C MET A 107 -11.72 -25.55 11.79
N ALA A 108 -11.88 -25.18 13.07
CA ALA A 108 -12.26 -26.09 14.15
C ALA A 108 -13.78 -26.11 14.43
N VAL A 109 -14.55 -25.28 13.72
CA VAL A 109 -16.01 -25.21 13.74
C VAL A 109 -16.56 -25.89 12.49
#